data_AF-A0A2V8UW67-F1
#
_entry.id   AF-A0A2V8UW67-F1
#
_cell.length_a   1.000
_cell.length_b   1.000
_cell.length_c   1.000
_cell.angle_alpha   90.00
_cell.angle_beta   90.00
_cell.angle_gamma   90.00
#
_symmetry.space_group_name_H-M   'P 1'
#
loop_
_entity.id
_entity.type
_entity.pdbx_description
1 polymer ?
#
loop_
_entity_poly.entity_id
_entity_poly.type
_entity_poly.pdbx_seq_one_letter_code
_entity_poly.pdbx_strand_id
1 'polypeptide(L)'
;MHTSAIRTMATRTLLLACLFLISCSDSGAPKEGTPAYYWAAAKETFGTSDYVKTVEHLEKLTTNENEFTTRARPWLLVMTSGITRGYMDLAESFDAGAHASKTNPTAFRRSTNAYRAAANRSALEFVQVFDQFVKSKDDPVPIALPFPTGGAAPVAQLNKAAAGTMLSPGELEPAVKNAIKRGVLLATCAAAGAPEDPAKTQELLKPGTLQVPRAAFMTAMATTLFEESKLYGQRQIDNPERVKIFCTRALDALKTVPETKQTKELSSKITKSLKTT
;
A
#
# COMPACT_ATOMS: atom_id res chain seq x y z
N MET A 1 19.59 -4.33 76.73
CA MET A 1 18.97 -5.28 75.78
C MET A 1 18.18 -4.55 74.68
N HIS A 2 18.80 -3.70 73.84
CA HIS A 2 18.03 -2.96 72.81
C HIS A 2 18.71 -2.79 71.44
N THR A 3 19.80 -3.50 71.14
CA THR A 3 20.57 -3.27 69.91
C THR A 3 20.59 -4.45 68.92
N SER A 4 19.90 -5.56 69.22
CA SER A 4 19.87 -6.76 68.36
C SER A 4 18.59 -6.90 67.51
N ALA A 5 17.45 -6.36 67.96
CA ALA A 5 16.16 -6.56 67.30
C ALA A 5 15.92 -5.66 66.07
N ILE A 6 16.61 -4.53 65.95
CA ILE A 6 16.39 -3.55 64.86
C ILE A 6 17.12 -3.98 63.58
N ARG A 7 18.22 -4.74 63.69
CA ARG A 7 19.06 -5.12 62.55
C ARG A 7 18.48 -6.29 61.74
N THR A 8 17.72 -7.17 62.39
CA THR A 8 17.05 -8.33 61.77
C THR A 8 15.69 -8.00 61.15
N MET A 9 15.05 -6.89 61.57
CA MET A 9 13.79 -6.44 60.98
C MET A 9 14.01 -5.68 59.66
N ALA A 10 15.09 -4.91 59.54
CA ALA A 10 15.43 -4.19 58.30
C ALA A 10 15.89 -5.10 57.15
N THR A 11 16.49 -6.26 57.45
CA THR A 11 16.94 -7.22 56.43
C THR A 11 15.80 -8.09 55.89
N ARG A 12 14.74 -8.33 56.67
CA ARG A 12 13.58 -9.11 56.22
C ARG A 12 12.60 -8.31 55.37
N THR A 13 12.47 -7.01 55.60
CA THR A 13 11.63 -6.13 54.75
C THR A 13 12.26 -5.84 53.39
N LEU A 14 13.59 -5.85 53.28
CA LEU A 14 14.28 -5.66 52.01
C LEU A 14 14.24 -6.91 51.11
N LEU A 15 14.21 -8.12 51.68
CA LEU A 15 14.07 -9.36 50.90
C LEU A 15 12.63 -9.62 50.40
N LEU A 16 11.60 -9.15 51.13
CA LEU A 16 10.20 -9.33 50.71
C LEU A 16 9.75 -8.30 49.65
N ALA A 17 10.41 -7.14 49.56
CA ALA A 17 10.16 -6.14 48.52
C ALA A 17 10.80 -6.50 47.17
N CYS A 18 11.85 -7.34 47.15
CA CYS A 18 12.49 -7.80 45.91
C CYS A 18 11.76 -8.96 45.23
N LEU A 19 10.83 -9.63 45.92
CA LEU A 19 10.07 -10.77 45.38
C LEU A 19 8.85 -10.37 44.52
N PHE A 20 8.48 -9.09 44.48
CA PHE A 20 7.41 -8.58 43.60
C PHE A 20 7.90 -8.05 42.24
N LEU A 21 9.21 -8.12 41.96
CA LEU A 21 9.78 -7.66 40.69
C LEU A 21 10.24 -8.79 39.76
N ILE A 22 9.97 -10.05 40.11
CA ILE A 22 10.15 -11.19 39.20
C ILE A 22 8.78 -11.47 38.55
N SER A 23 8.24 -10.45 37.87
CA SER A 23 7.29 -10.74 36.79
C SER A 23 8.12 -11.41 35.71
N CYS A 24 7.78 -12.66 35.43
CA CYS A 24 8.38 -13.46 34.37
C CYS A 24 8.54 -12.59 33.12
N SER A 25 9.77 -12.58 32.60
CA SER A 25 10.12 -12.05 31.30
C SER A 25 9.43 -12.89 30.22
N ASP A 26 8.14 -12.66 30.02
CA ASP A 26 7.49 -13.05 28.78
C ASP A 26 8.07 -12.09 27.75
N SER A 27 8.87 -12.61 26.81
CA SER A 27 9.48 -11.81 25.74
C SER A 27 8.38 -10.96 25.12
N GLY A 28 8.42 -9.64 25.34
CA GLY A 28 7.32 -8.68 25.15
C GLY A 28 6.85 -8.45 23.71
N ALA A 29 6.92 -9.48 22.87
CA ALA A 29 6.34 -9.51 21.54
C ALA A 29 4.81 -9.64 21.64
N PRO A 30 4.04 -8.93 20.80
CA PRO A 30 2.60 -9.09 20.76
C PRO A 30 2.18 -10.53 20.47
N LYS A 31 1.14 -11.01 21.16
CA LYS A 31 0.61 -12.36 20.98
C LYS A 31 0.06 -12.55 19.56
N GLU A 32 0.43 -13.65 18.91
CA GLU A 32 -0.08 -14.02 17.59
C GLU A 32 -1.61 -14.00 17.53
N GLY A 33 -2.16 -13.48 16.42
CA GLY A 33 -3.60 -13.33 16.22
C GLY A 33 -4.23 -12.06 16.82
N THR A 34 -3.48 -11.27 17.58
CA THR A 34 -3.96 -9.98 18.11
C THR A 34 -3.76 -8.83 17.11
N PRO A 35 -4.52 -7.72 17.21
CA PRO A 35 -4.26 -6.54 16.39
C PRO A 35 -2.83 -6.00 16.55
N ALA A 36 -2.29 -5.99 17.78
CA ALA A 36 -0.91 -5.55 18.02
C ALA A 36 0.13 -6.42 17.30
N TYR A 37 -0.10 -7.73 17.18
CA TYR A 37 0.74 -8.63 16.41
C TYR A 37 0.71 -8.30 14.91
N TYR A 38 -0.48 -8.17 14.33
CA TYR A 38 -0.58 -7.87 12.90
C TYR A 38 0.00 -6.50 12.54
N TRP A 39 -0.13 -5.51 13.43
CA TRP A 39 0.53 -4.21 13.26
C TRP A 39 2.06 -4.31 13.29
N ALA A 40 2.62 -5.08 14.23
CA ALA A 40 4.05 -5.32 14.29
C ALA A 40 4.56 -6.08 13.06
N ALA A 41 3.86 -7.16 12.68
CA ALA A 41 4.19 -8.00 11.54
C ALA A 41 4.13 -7.22 10.21
N ALA A 42 3.12 -6.36 10.01
CA ALA A 42 3.03 -5.50 8.83
C ALA A 42 4.27 -4.59 8.68
N LYS A 43 4.76 -4.01 9.78
CA LYS A 43 6.00 -3.19 9.75
C LYS A 43 7.23 -4.02 9.41
N GLU A 44 7.34 -5.22 9.96
CA GLU A 44 8.46 -6.12 9.71
C GLU A 44 8.52 -6.56 8.24
N THR A 45 7.39 -7.07 7.72
CA THR A 45 7.30 -7.51 6.32
C THR A 45 7.45 -6.35 5.34
N PHE A 46 6.99 -5.15 5.72
CA PHE A 46 7.22 -3.96 4.91
C PHE A 46 8.70 -3.59 4.86
N GLY A 47 9.40 -3.67 6.00
CA GLY A 47 10.84 -3.43 6.10
C GLY A 47 11.68 -4.36 5.22
N THR A 48 11.26 -5.62 5.09
CA THR A 48 11.88 -6.60 4.18
C THR A 48 11.35 -6.53 2.74
N SER A 49 10.46 -5.59 2.46
CA SER A 49 9.77 -5.41 1.17
C SER A 49 8.91 -6.60 0.72
N ASP A 50 8.48 -7.44 1.66
CA ASP A 50 7.44 -8.43 1.44
C ASP A 50 6.06 -7.75 1.52
N TYR A 51 5.73 -7.04 0.44
CA TYR A 51 4.54 -6.21 0.36
C TYR A 51 3.25 -7.02 0.25
N VAL A 52 3.30 -8.24 -0.29
CA VAL A 52 2.14 -9.14 -0.30
C VAL A 52 1.81 -9.55 1.13
N LYS A 53 2.80 -9.98 1.90
CA LYS A 53 2.58 -10.34 3.30
C LYS A 53 2.22 -9.13 4.18
N THR A 54 2.74 -7.96 3.85
CA THR A 54 2.33 -6.70 4.49
C THR A 54 0.84 -6.44 4.31
N VAL A 55 0.32 -6.62 3.09
CA VAL A 55 -1.12 -6.51 2.80
C VAL A 55 -1.92 -7.52 3.64
N GLU A 56 -1.52 -8.79 3.64
CA GLU A 56 -2.21 -9.83 4.41
C GLU A 56 -2.34 -9.47 5.90
N HIS A 57 -1.28 -8.91 6.50
CA HIS A 57 -1.32 -8.44 7.89
C HIS A 57 -2.20 -7.21 8.09
N LEU A 58 -2.18 -6.25 7.17
CA LEU A 58 -3.03 -5.06 7.23
C LEU A 58 -4.52 -5.41 7.05
N GLU A 59 -4.86 -6.38 6.20
CA GLU A 59 -6.25 -6.86 6.03
C GLU A 59 -6.84 -7.41 7.34
N LYS A 60 -6.02 -8.10 8.14
CA LYS A 60 -6.46 -8.57 9.46
C LYS A 60 -6.81 -7.42 10.39
N LEU A 61 -6.17 -6.26 10.24
CA LEU A 61 -6.45 -5.05 11.02
C LEU A 61 -7.65 -4.25 10.53
N THR A 62 -8.05 -4.41 9.27
CA THR A 62 -9.17 -3.66 8.68
C THR A 62 -10.47 -4.46 8.66
N THR A 63 -10.43 -5.75 9.02
CA THR A 63 -11.62 -6.62 9.08
C THR A 63 -12.65 -6.13 10.10
N ASN A 64 -12.20 -5.73 11.30
CA ASN A 64 -13.03 -5.18 12.36
C ASN A 64 -12.35 -3.92 12.94
N GLU A 65 -13.14 -3.00 13.49
CA GLU A 65 -12.60 -1.81 14.16
C GLU A 65 -11.77 -2.19 15.40
N ASN A 66 -10.58 -1.61 15.50
CA ASN A 66 -9.61 -1.78 16.58
C ASN A 66 -8.67 -0.56 16.66
N GLU A 67 -7.74 -0.56 17.61
CA GLU A 67 -6.83 0.55 17.89
C GLU A 67 -5.84 0.88 16.75
N PHE A 68 -5.75 0.04 15.72
CA PHE A 68 -4.91 0.27 14.55
C PHE A 68 -5.71 0.61 13.29
N THR A 69 -7.03 0.41 13.26
CA THR A 69 -7.83 0.50 12.02
C THR A 69 -7.68 1.85 11.30
N THR A 70 -7.73 2.96 12.04
CA THR A 70 -7.55 4.32 11.49
C THR A 70 -6.21 4.49 10.76
N ARG A 71 -5.15 3.82 11.21
CA ARG A 71 -3.80 3.87 10.63
C ARG A 71 -3.56 2.79 9.58
N ALA A 72 -4.12 1.61 9.79
CA ALA A 72 -3.96 0.46 8.90
C ALA A 72 -4.70 0.66 7.58
N ARG A 73 -5.87 1.30 7.59
CA ARG A 73 -6.69 1.47 6.39
C ARG A 73 -6.05 2.37 5.32
N PRO A 74 -5.52 3.57 5.65
CA PRO A 74 -4.76 4.37 4.69
C PRO A 74 -3.50 3.67 4.20
N TRP A 75 -2.81 2.92 5.08
CA TRP A 75 -1.64 2.15 4.67
C TRP A 75 -2.02 1.05 3.68
N LEU A 76 -3.10 0.30 3.93
CA LEU A 76 -3.58 -0.74 3.02
C LEU A 76 -3.98 -0.17 1.65
N LEU A 77 -4.60 1.01 1.60
CA LEU A 77 -4.86 1.73 0.33
C LEU A 77 -3.58 2.05 -0.42
N VAL A 78 -2.53 2.52 0.26
CA VAL A 78 -1.22 2.78 -0.36
C VAL A 78 -0.60 1.48 -0.89
N MET A 79 -0.68 0.39 -0.12
CA MET A 79 -0.12 -0.89 -0.53
C MET A 79 -0.81 -1.45 -1.76
N THR A 80 -2.14 -1.58 -1.71
CA THR A 80 -2.94 -2.14 -2.81
C THR A 80 -2.82 -1.29 -4.07
N SER A 81 -2.86 0.04 -3.98
CA SER A 81 -2.64 0.91 -5.15
C SER A 81 -1.25 0.80 -5.75
N GLY A 82 -0.21 0.73 -4.92
CA GLY A 82 1.16 0.56 -5.37
C GLY A 82 1.42 -0.79 -6.03
N ILE A 83 0.88 -1.87 -5.46
CA ILE A 83 0.97 -3.22 -6.00
C ILE A 83 0.23 -3.33 -7.32
N THR A 84 -1.00 -2.80 -7.41
CA THR A 84 -1.76 -2.74 -8.66
C THR A 84 -0.94 -2.05 -9.74
N ARG A 85 -0.38 -0.87 -9.43
CA ARG A 85 0.45 -0.11 -10.37
C ARG A 85 1.66 -0.91 -10.86
N GLY A 86 2.38 -1.59 -9.97
CA GLY A 86 3.52 -2.42 -10.35
C GLY A 86 3.14 -3.54 -11.32
N TYR A 87 2.00 -4.20 -11.09
CA TYR A 87 1.49 -5.23 -12.00
C TYR A 87 0.96 -4.66 -13.31
N MET A 88 0.39 -3.45 -13.31
CA MET A 88 0.00 -2.77 -14.55
C MET A 88 1.22 -2.42 -15.41
N ASP A 89 2.29 -1.88 -14.82
CA ASP A 89 3.55 -1.57 -15.52
C ASP A 89 4.16 -2.85 -16.16
N LEU A 90 4.14 -3.97 -15.43
CA LEU A 90 4.55 -5.28 -15.94
C LEU A 90 3.66 -5.74 -17.10
N ALA A 91 2.34 -5.70 -16.95
CA ALA A 91 1.40 -6.12 -17.97
C ALA A 91 1.57 -5.32 -19.26
N GLU A 92 1.71 -4.00 -19.17
CA GLU A 92 1.91 -3.10 -20.31
C GLU A 92 3.24 -3.40 -21.01
N SER A 93 4.32 -3.58 -20.25
CA SER A 93 5.63 -3.89 -20.82
C SER A 93 5.65 -5.22 -21.56
N PHE A 94 5.04 -6.26 -20.99
CA PHE A 94 4.94 -7.55 -21.66
C PHE A 94 3.97 -7.52 -22.85
N ASP A 95 2.90 -6.72 -22.79
CA ASP A 95 1.99 -6.54 -23.93
C ASP A 95 2.70 -5.86 -25.11
N ALA A 96 3.46 -4.79 -24.85
CA ALA A 96 4.33 -4.17 -25.85
C ALA A 96 5.34 -5.19 -26.42
N GLY A 97 5.94 -6.00 -25.55
CA GLY A 97 6.84 -7.09 -25.94
C GLY A 97 6.20 -8.13 -26.85
N ALA A 98 4.92 -8.47 -26.64
CA ALA A 98 4.18 -9.37 -27.50
C ALA A 98 3.99 -8.82 -28.93
N HIS A 99 3.89 -7.50 -29.08
CA HIS A 99 3.79 -6.84 -30.38
C HIS A 99 5.16 -6.71 -31.06
N ALA A 100 6.22 -6.49 -30.28
CA ALA A 100 7.58 -6.37 -30.80
C ALA A 100 8.23 -7.72 -31.14
N SER A 101 7.86 -8.80 -30.43
CA SER A 101 8.48 -10.11 -30.59
C SER A 101 7.99 -10.83 -31.85
N LYS A 102 8.89 -11.01 -32.82
CA LYS A 102 8.63 -11.83 -34.02
C LYS A 102 8.73 -13.34 -33.76
N THR A 103 9.44 -13.74 -32.72
CA THR A 103 9.84 -15.14 -32.50
C THR A 103 8.93 -15.88 -31.52
N ASN A 104 8.43 -15.21 -30.47
CA ASN A 104 7.60 -15.87 -29.45
C ASN A 104 6.59 -14.92 -28.77
N PRO A 105 5.62 -14.36 -29.50
CA PRO A 105 4.62 -13.46 -28.92
C PRO A 105 3.70 -14.16 -27.90
N THR A 106 3.55 -15.49 -27.98
CA THR A 106 2.68 -16.26 -27.09
C THR A 106 3.18 -16.27 -25.64
N ALA A 107 4.49 -16.38 -25.42
CA ALA A 107 5.06 -16.31 -24.06
C ALA A 107 4.81 -14.96 -23.40
N PHE A 108 4.95 -13.87 -24.15
CA PHE A 108 4.64 -12.53 -23.66
C PHE A 108 3.17 -12.37 -23.30
N ARG A 109 2.24 -12.79 -24.17
CA ARG A 109 0.80 -12.72 -23.90
C ARG A 109 0.41 -13.49 -22.64
N ARG A 110 1.05 -14.64 -22.38
CA ARG A 110 0.84 -15.39 -21.13
C ARG A 110 1.21 -14.55 -19.91
N SER A 111 2.38 -13.92 -19.93
CA SER A 111 2.83 -13.03 -18.84
C SER A 111 1.92 -11.80 -18.71
N THR A 112 1.53 -11.17 -19.81
CA THR A 112 0.57 -10.06 -19.82
C THR A 112 -0.72 -10.44 -19.10
N ASN A 113 -1.31 -11.58 -19.45
CA ASN A 113 -2.55 -12.04 -18.83
C ASN A 113 -2.36 -12.36 -17.33
N ALA A 114 -1.23 -12.95 -16.96
CA ALA A 114 -0.91 -13.22 -15.55
C ALA A 114 -0.79 -11.93 -14.72
N TYR A 115 -0.09 -10.92 -15.24
CA TYR A 115 0.06 -9.64 -14.55
C TYR A 115 -1.23 -8.81 -14.55
N ARG A 116 -2.05 -8.86 -15.62
CA ARG A 116 -3.41 -8.28 -15.59
C ARG A 116 -4.28 -8.93 -14.52
N ALA A 117 -4.21 -10.25 -14.37
CA ALA A 117 -4.95 -10.96 -13.33
C ALA A 117 -4.48 -10.58 -11.91
N ALA A 118 -3.17 -10.42 -11.71
CA ALA A 118 -2.60 -9.97 -10.44
C ALA A 118 -2.97 -8.51 -10.12
N ALA A 119 -2.85 -7.60 -11.09
CA ALA A 119 -3.30 -6.22 -10.98
C ALA A 119 -4.79 -6.14 -10.63
N ASN A 120 -5.62 -6.94 -11.31
CA ASN A 120 -7.06 -6.97 -11.07
C ASN A 120 -7.40 -7.38 -9.64
N ARG A 121 -6.71 -8.37 -9.08
CA ARG A 121 -6.93 -8.78 -7.69
C ARG A 121 -6.67 -7.62 -6.71
N SER A 122 -5.51 -6.98 -6.85
CA SER A 122 -5.10 -5.85 -6.01
C SER A 122 -6.01 -4.62 -6.18
N ALA A 123 -6.47 -4.34 -7.41
CA ALA A 123 -7.38 -3.24 -7.69
C ALA A 123 -8.76 -3.42 -7.05
N LEU A 124 -9.28 -4.65 -7.05
CA LEU A 124 -10.56 -4.95 -6.40
C LEU A 124 -10.45 -4.85 -4.87
N GLU A 125 -9.32 -5.29 -4.31
CA GLU A 125 -9.01 -5.10 -2.89
C GLU A 125 -8.91 -3.61 -2.53
N PHE A 126 -8.21 -2.82 -3.35
CA PHE A 126 -8.16 -1.36 -3.20
C PHE A 126 -9.56 -0.74 -3.12
N VAL A 127 -10.47 -1.11 -4.04
CA VAL A 127 -11.85 -0.60 -4.03
C VAL A 127 -12.59 -1.01 -2.77
N GLN A 128 -12.46 -2.25 -2.31
CA GLN A 128 -13.10 -2.72 -1.08
C GLN A 128 -12.61 -1.92 0.14
N VAL A 129 -11.30 -1.70 0.25
CA VAL A 129 -10.70 -0.93 1.34
C VAL A 129 -11.10 0.55 1.23
N PHE A 130 -11.22 1.08 0.01
CA PHE A 130 -11.66 2.45 -0.24
C PHE A 130 -13.11 2.66 0.21
N ASP A 131 -14.00 1.73 -0.14
CA ASP A 131 -15.40 1.75 0.28
C ASP A 131 -15.55 1.67 1.81
N GLN A 132 -14.61 1.03 2.52
CA GLN A 132 -14.54 1.10 3.98
C GLN A 132 -13.99 2.44 4.48
N PHE A 133 -12.98 2.99 3.81
CA PHE A 133 -12.32 4.23 4.22
C PHE A 133 -13.24 5.44 4.11
N VAL A 134 -14.03 5.54 3.05
CA VAL A 134 -14.95 6.67 2.86
C VAL A 134 -16.05 6.74 3.94
N LYS A 135 -16.31 5.63 4.64
CA LYS A 135 -17.23 5.60 5.79
C LYS A 135 -16.60 6.22 7.05
N SER A 136 -15.27 6.22 7.15
CA SER A 136 -14.58 6.93 8.22
C SER A 136 -14.62 8.44 7.97
N LYS A 137 -14.60 9.23 9.04
CA LYS A 137 -14.60 10.70 8.98
C LYS A 137 -13.28 11.30 9.44
N ASP A 138 -12.22 10.50 9.43
CA ASP A 138 -10.90 10.91 9.90
C ASP A 138 -10.39 12.09 9.05
N ASP A 139 -10.15 13.21 9.73
CA ASP A 139 -9.47 14.38 9.19
C ASP A 139 -8.70 15.06 10.34
N PRO A 140 -7.36 15.12 10.28
CA PRO A 140 -6.49 14.61 9.21
C PRO A 140 -6.45 13.07 9.11
N VAL A 141 -6.04 12.58 7.95
CA VAL A 141 -5.82 11.16 7.68
C VAL A 141 -4.40 10.76 8.12
N PRO A 142 -4.23 9.77 9.01
CA PRO A 142 -2.92 9.34 9.47
C PRO A 142 -2.27 8.38 8.46
N ILE A 143 -1.12 8.79 7.93
CA ILE A 143 -0.25 8.01 7.07
C ILE A 143 0.88 7.45 7.94
N ALA A 144 0.67 6.23 8.44
CA ALA A 144 1.50 5.57 9.45
C ALA A 144 2.28 4.38 8.87
N LEU A 145 3.01 4.62 7.78
CA LEU A 145 3.90 3.64 7.16
C LEU A 145 5.33 4.18 7.10
N PRO A 146 6.35 3.31 7.17
CA PRO A 146 7.72 3.70 6.88
C PRO A 146 7.89 4.12 5.42
N PHE A 147 8.94 4.88 5.11
CA PHE A 147 9.28 5.19 3.72
C PHE A 147 9.64 3.89 2.96
N PRO A 148 9.00 3.57 1.82
CA PRO A 148 9.27 2.35 1.06
C PRO A 148 10.70 2.29 0.53
N THR A 149 11.25 1.09 0.38
CA THR A 149 12.53 0.91 -0.30
C THR A 149 12.36 0.94 -1.82
N GLY A 150 13.42 1.31 -2.54
CA GLY A 150 13.43 1.39 -4.00
C GLY A 150 13.56 2.83 -4.50
N GLY A 151 13.16 3.07 -5.74
CA GLY A 151 13.25 4.39 -6.37
C GLY A 151 12.12 4.64 -7.35
N ALA A 152 11.91 5.91 -7.68
CA ALA A 152 10.89 6.34 -8.64
C ALA A 152 11.28 6.09 -10.11
N ALA A 153 12.56 5.83 -10.37
CA ALA A 153 13.10 5.61 -11.71
C ALA A 153 12.44 4.40 -12.41
N PRO A 154 12.23 4.46 -13.73
CA PRO A 154 11.73 3.31 -14.49
C PRO A 154 12.58 2.05 -14.29
N VAL A 155 11.94 0.89 -14.24
CA VAL A 155 12.62 -0.40 -14.06
C VAL A 155 13.22 -0.84 -15.39
N ALA A 156 14.55 -0.86 -15.50
CA ALA A 156 15.27 -1.10 -16.75
C ALA A 156 14.89 -2.43 -17.44
N GLN A 157 14.64 -3.49 -16.67
CA GLN A 157 14.22 -4.79 -17.20
C GLN A 157 12.88 -4.72 -17.94
N LEU A 158 11.99 -3.80 -17.56
CA LEU A 158 10.71 -3.63 -18.25
C LEU A 158 10.90 -3.07 -19.66
N ASN A 159 11.92 -2.24 -19.90
CA ASN A 159 12.26 -1.77 -21.24
C ASN A 159 12.73 -2.93 -22.14
N LYS A 160 13.49 -3.88 -21.58
CA LYS A 160 13.93 -5.09 -22.28
C LYS A 160 12.73 -5.96 -22.67
N ALA A 161 11.78 -6.15 -21.75
CA ALA A 161 10.53 -6.86 -22.03
C ALA A 161 9.71 -6.17 -23.12
N ALA A 162 9.53 -4.84 -23.02
CA ALA A 162 8.80 -4.04 -24.01
C ALA A 162 9.43 -4.08 -25.41
N ALA A 163 10.76 -4.21 -25.50
CA ALA A 163 11.48 -4.39 -26.75
C ALA A 163 11.35 -5.80 -27.36
N GLY A 164 10.51 -6.68 -26.78
CA GLY A 164 10.28 -8.03 -27.29
C GLY A 164 11.35 -9.05 -26.89
N THR A 165 12.21 -8.71 -25.93
CA THR A 165 13.21 -9.62 -25.37
C THR A 165 12.70 -10.22 -24.07
N MET A 166 12.47 -11.55 -24.05
CA MET A 166 11.96 -12.23 -22.88
C MET A 166 12.98 -12.15 -21.75
N LEU A 167 12.51 -11.84 -20.54
CA LEU A 167 13.37 -11.85 -19.35
C LEU A 167 13.72 -13.29 -18.97
N SER A 168 14.99 -13.52 -18.65
CA SER A 168 15.42 -14.78 -18.07
C SER A 168 14.84 -14.95 -16.65
N PRO A 169 14.76 -16.19 -16.11
CA PRO A 169 14.26 -16.40 -14.74
C PRO A 169 14.98 -15.55 -13.69
N GLY A 170 16.31 -15.38 -13.81
CA GLY A 170 17.12 -14.55 -12.90
C GLY A 170 16.88 -13.04 -13.02
N GLU A 171 16.32 -12.56 -14.13
CA GLU A 171 15.95 -11.16 -14.32
C GLU A 171 14.48 -10.90 -13.95
N LEU A 172 13.62 -11.91 -14.12
CA LEU A 172 12.17 -11.77 -13.98
C LEU A 172 11.76 -11.45 -12.54
N GLU A 173 12.24 -12.24 -11.57
CA GLU A 173 11.86 -12.04 -10.17
C GLU A 173 12.31 -10.66 -9.63
N PRO A 174 13.56 -10.20 -9.86
CA PRO A 174 13.96 -8.84 -9.53
C PRO A 174 13.14 -7.76 -10.26
N ALA A 175 12.81 -7.97 -11.55
CA ALA A 175 12.00 -7.02 -12.30
C ALA A 175 10.61 -6.84 -11.69
N VAL A 176 9.96 -7.95 -11.30
CA VAL A 176 8.65 -7.92 -10.62
C VAL A 176 8.76 -7.20 -9.28
N LYS A 177 9.73 -7.57 -8.44
CA LYS A 177 9.96 -6.92 -7.14
C LYS A 177 10.21 -5.42 -7.28
N ASN A 178 11.02 -5.01 -8.26
CA ASN A 178 11.34 -3.60 -8.50
C ASN A 178 10.14 -2.80 -9.04
N ALA A 179 9.32 -3.40 -9.91
CA ALA A 179 8.10 -2.77 -10.41
C ALA A 179 7.11 -2.49 -9.27
N ILE A 180 6.93 -3.46 -8.38
CA ILE A 180 6.06 -3.29 -7.20
C ILE A 180 6.66 -2.26 -6.24
N LYS A 181 7.96 -2.32 -5.92
CA LYS A 181 8.64 -1.33 -5.07
C LYS A 181 8.46 0.09 -5.58
N ARG A 182 8.67 0.30 -6.88
CA ARG A 182 8.42 1.58 -7.53
C ARG A 182 6.96 2.00 -7.40
N GLY A 183 6.01 1.09 -7.67
CA GLY A 183 4.58 1.36 -7.56
C GLY A 183 4.18 1.81 -6.15
N VAL A 184 4.62 1.08 -5.12
CA VAL A 184 4.39 1.41 -3.70
C VAL A 184 5.02 2.75 -3.34
N LEU A 185 6.26 3.02 -3.77
CA LEU A 185 6.90 4.32 -3.54
C LEU A 185 6.10 5.48 -4.12
N LEU A 186 5.62 5.35 -5.36
CA LEU A 186 4.83 6.40 -6.01
C LEU A 186 3.44 6.56 -5.38
N ALA A 187 2.81 5.46 -4.96
CA ALA A 187 1.56 5.50 -4.20
C ALA A 187 1.73 6.20 -2.85
N THR A 188 2.83 5.93 -2.14
CA THR A 188 3.18 6.61 -0.89
C THR A 188 3.39 8.09 -1.11
N CYS A 189 4.12 8.48 -2.16
CA CYS A 189 4.32 9.89 -2.51
C CYS A 189 2.98 10.61 -2.77
N ALA A 190 2.08 9.98 -3.53
CA ALA A 190 0.76 10.53 -3.80
C ALA A 190 -0.08 10.68 -2.53
N ALA A 191 -0.14 9.63 -1.69
CA ALA A 191 -0.87 9.64 -0.43
C ALA A 191 -0.32 10.66 0.59
N ALA A 192 1.00 10.90 0.57
CA ALA A 192 1.66 11.90 1.41
C ALA A 192 1.45 13.35 0.92
N GLY A 193 0.79 13.55 -0.23
CA GLY A 193 0.59 14.88 -0.82
C GLY A 193 1.83 15.44 -1.55
N ALA A 194 2.78 14.57 -1.93
CA ALA A 194 3.99 14.92 -2.65
C ALA A 194 4.26 13.95 -3.83
N PRO A 195 3.30 13.79 -4.78
CA PRO A 195 3.29 12.70 -5.78
C PRO A 195 4.53 12.59 -6.67
N GLU A 196 5.25 13.70 -6.89
CA GLU A 196 6.42 13.77 -7.77
C GLU A 196 7.72 14.00 -7.00
N ASP A 197 7.68 13.97 -5.66
CA ASP A 197 8.81 14.32 -4.81
C ASP A 197 9.06 13.25 -3.74
N PRO A 198 9.78 12.16 -4.10
CA PRO A 198 10.16 11.12 -3.15
C PRO A 198 11.03 11.64 -2.00
N ALA A 199 11.89 12.63 -2.26
CA ALA A 199 12.76 13.20 -1.23
C ALA A 199 11.94 13.93 -0.16
N LYS A 200 11.01 14.80 -0.59
CA LYS A 200 10.06 15.45 0.33
C LYS A 200 9.19 14.44 1.06
N THR A 201 8.70 13.41 0.36
CA THR A 201 7.91 12.34 0.98
C THR A 201 8.70 11.63 2.10
N GLN A 202 9.99 11.36 1.87
CA GLN A 202 10.86 10.76 2.88
C GLN A 202 11.00 11.65 4.12
N GLU A 203 11.21 12.96 3.93
CA GLU A 203 11.28 13.92 5.02
C GLU A 203 9.96 13.98 5.82
N LEU A 204 8.82 14.00 5.14
CA LEU A 204 7.49 14.04 5.75
C LEU A 204 7.18 12.79 6.60
N LEU A 205 7.73 11.63 6.26
CA LEU A 205 7.48 10.37 6.98
C LEU A 205 8.45 10.11 8.14
N LYS A 206 9.54 10.88 8.29
CA LYS A 206 10.50 10.71 9.41
C LYS A 206 9.86 10.68 10.81
N PRO A 207 8.82 11.48 11.12
CA PRO A 207 8.16 11.43 12.43
C PRO A 207 7.41 10.11 12.73
N GLY A 208 7.29 9.20 11.76
CA GLY A 208 6.65 7.89 11.90
C GLY A 208 5.13 7.88 11.68
N THR A 209 4.45 9.03 11.79
CA THR A 209 3.07 9.20 11.32
C THR A 209 2.90 10.60 10.75
N LEU A 210 2.60 10.68 9.47
CA LEU A 210 2.27 11.91 8.78
C LEU A 210 0.77 12.15 8.83
N GLN A 211 0.35 13.36 9.17
CA GLN A 211 -1.05 13.77 9.12
C GLN A 211 -1.32 14.49 7.81
N VAL A 212 -2.17 13.92 6.96
CA VAL A 212 -2.50 14.47 5.64
C VAL A 212 -3.92 15.01 5.66
N PRO A 213 -4.19 16.25 5.17
CA PRO A 213 -5.55 16.74 5.03
C PRO A 213 -6.41 15.75 4.23
N ARG A 214 -7.61 15.42 4.73
CA ARG A 214 -8.47 14.42 4.09
C ARG A 214 -8.74 14.72 2.63
N ALA A 215 -8.93 15.99 2.28
CA ALA A 215 -9.15 16.42 0.90
C ALA A 215 -7.97 16.07 -0.04
N ALA A 216 -6.72 16.22 0.43
CA ALA A 216 -5.54 15.87 -0.35
C ALA A 216 -5.45 14.35 -0.54
N PHE A 217 -5.67 13.58 0.53
CA PHE A 217 -5.67 12.11 0.47
C PHE A 217 -6.78 11.57 -0.44
N MET A 218 -8.02 12.09 -0.33
CA MET A 218 -9.14 11.73 -1.19
C MET A 218 -8.89 12.05 -2.66
N THR A 219 -8.22 13.18 -2.96
CA THR A 219 -7.81 13.52 -4.33
C THR A 219 -6.80 12.51 -4.88
N ALA A 220 -5.84 12.07 -4.06
CA ALA A 220 -4.90 11.01 -4.43
C ALA A 220 -5.62 9.69 -4.71
N MET A 221 -6.53 9.26 -3.82
CA MET A 221 -7.31 8.02 -4.00
C MET A 221 -8.22 8.07 -5.23
N ALA A 222 -8.87 9.21 -5.50
CA ALA A 222 -9.66 9.40 -6.71
C ALA A 222 -8.81 9.30 -7.99
N THR A 223 -7.58 9.84 -7.95
CA THR A 223 -6.61 9.69 -9.04
C THR A 223 -6.28 8.21 -9.24
N THR A 224 -5.99 7.48 -8.15
CA THR A 224 -5.73 6.03 -8.20
C THR A 224 -6.90 5.26 -8.80
N LEU A 225 -8.14 5.49 -8.34
CA LEU A 225 -9.33 4.84 -8.91
C LEU A 225 -9.43 5.04 -10.43
N PHE A 226 -9.16 6.26 -10.90
CA PHE A 226 -9.18 6.55 -12.33
C PHE A 226 -8.05 5.85 -13.08
N GLU A 227 -6.83 5.86 -12.55
CA GLU A 227 -5.69 5.17 -13.16
C GLU A 227 -5.91 3.65 -13.22
N GLU A 228 -6.37 3.03 -12.13
CA GLU A 228 -6.68 1.60 -12.08
C GLU A 228 -7.85 1.23 -12.99
N SER A 229 -8.80 2.14 -13.24
CA SER A 229 -9.90 1.89 -14.19
C SER A 229 -9.39 1.54 -15.60
N LYS A 230 -8.20 2.02 -15.99
CA LYS A 230 -7.58 1.75 -17.30
C LYS A 230 -7.23 0.28 -17.49
N LEU A 231 -7.06 -0.48 -16.41
CA LEU A 231 -6.88 -1.94 -16.47
C LEU A 231 -8.08 -2.64 -17.14
N TYR A 232 -9.26 -2.04 -17.06
CA TYR A 232 -10.50 -2.59 -17.59
C TYR A 232 -10.89 -2.03 -18.97
N GLY A 233 -10.02 -1.22 -19.58
CA GLY A 233 -10.22 -0.73 -20.93
C GLY A 233 -10.24 -1.85 -21.98
N GLN A 234 -10.77 -1.52 -23.15
CA GLN A 234 -11.01 -2.45 -24.27
C GLN A 234 -9.76 -3.22 -24.74
N ARG A 235 -8.57 -2.64 -24.59
CA ARG A 235 -7.30 -3.26 -25.02
C ARG A 235 -6.61 -4.03 -23.89
N GLN A 236 -7.24 -4.11 -22.72
CA GLN A 236 -6.66 -4.63 -21.49
C GLN A 236 -7.42 -5.86 -21.02
N ILE A 237 -8.25 -5.75 -19.98
CA ILE A 237 -9.16 -6.82 -19.54
C ILE A 237 -10.50 -6.78 -20.27
N ASP A 238 -10.87 -5.63 -20.84
CA ASP A 238 -12.15 -5.40 -21.52
C ASP A 238 -13.36 -5.68 -20.61
N ASN A 239 -13.52 -4.84 -19.58
CA ASN A 239 -14.65 -4.92 -18.66
C ASN A 239 -15.24 -3.51 -18.42
N PRO A 240 -16.14 -3.05 -19.31
CA PRO A 240 -16.68 -1.69 -19.25
C PRO A 240 -17.45 -1.40 -17.96
N GLU A 241 -18.10 -2.41 -17.37
CA GLU A 241 -18.79 -2.25 -16.07
C GLU A 241 -17.81 -1.95 -14.94
N ARG A 242 -16.62 -2.56 -14.94
CA ARG A 242 -15.57 -2.20 -13.96
C ARG A 242 -14.99 -0.82 -14.21
N VAL A 243 -14.84 -0.38 -15.46
CA VAL A 243 -14.46 1.01 -15.74
C VAL A 243 -15.47 1.97 -15.11
N LYS A 244 -16.78 1.72 -15.28
CA LYS A 244 -17.85 2.54 -14.67
C LYS A 244 -17.78 2.53 -13.15
N ILE A 245 -17.63 1.35 -12.52
CA ILE A 245 -17.53 1.18 -11.06
C ILE A 245 -16.40 2.02 -10.47
N PHE A 246 -15.21 1.98 -11.07
CA PHE A 246 -14.04 2.72 -10.59
C PHE A 246 -14.18 4.22 -10.86
N CYS A 247 -14.58 4.60 -12.07
CA CYS A 247 -14.76 6.01 -12.45
C CYS A 247 -15.85 6.71 -11.63
N THR A 248 -16.98 6.05 -11.37
CA THR A 248 -18.05 6.62 -10.55
C THR A 248 -17.59 6.86 -9.11
N ARG A 249 -16.87 5.90 -8.50
CA ARG A 249 -16.27 6.10 -7.17
C ARG A 249 -15.27 7.25 -7.15
N ALA A 250 -14.47 7.39 -8.21
CA ALA A 250 -13.53 8.50 -8.33
C ALA A 250 -14.28 9.85 -8.37
N LEU A 251 -15.36 9.96 -9.14
CA LEU A 251 -16.19 11.16 -9.17
C LEU A 251 -16.88 11.43 -7.82
N ASP A 252 -17.40 10.40 -7.17
CA ASP A 252 -18.04 10.53 -5.86
C ASP A 252 -17.05 10.99 -4.79
N ALA A 253 -15.83 10.48 -4.81
CA ALA A 253 -14.74 10.97 -3.97
C ALA A 253 -14.46 12.45 -4.22
N LEU A 254 -14.40 12.89 -5.49
CA LEU A 254 -14.13 14.28 -5.85
C LEU A 254 -15.26 15.26 -5.47
N LYS A 255 -16.50 14.79 -5.34
CA LYS A 255 -17.60 15.62 -4.81
C LYS A 255 -17.40 16.02 -3.35
N THR A 256 -16.59 15.28 -2.60
CA THR A 256 -16.34 15.51 -1.17
C THR A 256 -15.14 16.42 -0.89
N VAL A 257 -14.37 16.78 -1.93
CA VAL A 257 -13.18 17.63 -1.79
C VAL A 257 -13.42 19.02 -2.37
N PRO A 258 -12.74 20.07 -1.87
CA PRO A 258 -12.83 21.40 -2.45
C PRO A 258 -12.42 21.41 -3.92
N GLU A 259 -13.14 22.21 -4.70
CA GLU A 259 -12.87 22.35 -6.11
C GLU A 259 -11.59 23.16 -6.37
N THR A 260 -10.63 22.52 -7.03
CA THR A 260 -9.34 23.10 -7.48
C THR A 260 -9.12 22.81 -8.96
N LYS A 261 -8.15 23.47 -9.60
CA LYS A 261 -7.74 23.18 -10.99
C LYS A 261 -7.47 21.69 -11.21
N GLN A 262 -6.73 21.06 -10.30
CA GLN A 262 -6.41 19.63 -10.36
C GLN A 262 -7.67 18.76 -10.32
N THR A 263 -8.57 19.00 -9.37
CA THR A 263 -9.80 18.20 -9.23
C THR A 263 -10.77 18.41 -10.41
N LYS A 264 -10.82 19.60 -11.02
CA LYS A 264 -11.58 19.87 -12.25
C LYS A 264 -11.04 19.07 -13.43
N GLU A 265 -9.72 19.12 -13.62
CA GLU A 265 -9.05 18.38 -14.70
C GLU A 265 -9.26 16.87 -14.56
N LEU A 266 -9.13 16.34 -13.34
CA LEU A 266 -9.38 14.93 -13.06
C LEU A 266 -10.85 14.54 -13.33
N SER A 267 -11.82 15.30 -12.81
CA SER A 267 -13.26 15.08 -13.08
C SER A 267 -13.58 15.10 -14.57
N SER A 268 -12.95 16.01 -15.34
CA SER A 268 -13.09 16.08 -16.79
C SER A 268 -12.55 14.83 -17.48
N LYS A 269 -11.36 14.35 -17.09
CA LYS A 269 -10.78 13.11 -17.62
C LYS A 269 -11.65 11.89 -17.33
N ILE A 270 -12.15 11.76 -16.09
CA ILE A 270 -13.02 10.66 -15.68
C ILE A 270 -14.34 10.68 -16.47
N THR A 271 -14.97 11.85 -16.58
CA THR A 271 -16.23 12.01 -17.33
C THR A 271 -16.05 11.68 -18.82
N LYS A 272 -14.91 12.03 -19.41
CA LYS A 272 -14.59 11.64 -20.79
C LYS A 272 -14.46 10.12 -20.93
N SER A 273 -13.76 9.47 -20.00
CA SER A 273 -13.58 8.01 -19.99
C SER A 273 -14.93 7.27 -19.92
N LEU A 274 -15.85 7.75 -19.07
CA LEU A 274 -17.21 7.19 -18.94
C LEU A 274 -18.06 7.32 -20.20
N LYS A 275 -17.79 8.29 -21.08
CA LYS A 275 -18.52 8.46 -22.35
C LYS A 275 -17.99 7.57 -23.46
N THR A 276 -16.75 7.10 -23.33
CA THR A 276 -16.07 6.25 -24.32
C THR A 276 -16.05 4.77 -23.93
N THR A 277 -16.56 4.46 -22.74
CA THR A 277 -16.73 3.10 -22.20
C THR A 277 -18.11 2.57 -22.56
#